data_AF-A0A511JHA3-F1
#
_entry.id   AF-A0A511JHA3-F1
#
_cell.length_a   1.000
_cell.length_b   1.000
_cell.length_c   1.000
_cell.angle_alpha   90.00
_cell.angle_beta   90.00
_cell.angle_gamma   90.00
#
_symmetry.space_group_name_H-M   'P 1'
#
loop_
_entity.id
_entity.type
_entity.pdbx_description
1 polymer ?
#
loop_
_entity_poly.entity_id
_entity_poly.type
_entity_poly.pdbx_seq_one_letter_code
_entity_poly.pdbx_strand_id
1 'polypeptide(L)'
;MTRDVVVHPDARVLAESVAARLLTHLVDVQSHRSPVHVVLTGGTVGIASLAAVAASPVRDAVDWSGVHLWWGDERFLPEGDPDRNETQARTALIDALGDALPAENVHPMPARSDDVPTPEASADAYGQSFADAGSPAFDVLLLGMGPDGHVASLFPGHEALAVTGRPTVGVHGSPKPPPERVSLTYDAIRGAREVWVVAAGAEKAQAVASALRGAPVETTPAAGAIGTERTLWLVDVAATETLGTPAALSTTTAAFPAAPETGPELWTHVDHYFSVLAREDAALVDTRKAATAGGLPDIAVAANQGKLLHLLARATGARRILEIGTLGGYSTLWLARSLADGGRLTTLELEPEHARVATESLARAGVAELVDVLVGPAAETLDRLVAEETEPYDLVFIDADKQSIPRYLEQTLALTHPGSVVVVDNVVRGGAVVQADHPDDRVQGVRSMVELLTDHPRYDSTVVQTVGSKGYDGFALLRVRD
;
A
#
# COMPACT_ATOMS: atom_id res chain seq x y z
N MET A 1 -18.66 -9.41 1.97
CA MET A 1 -17.84 -9.44 0.74
C MET A 1 -16.64 -8.55 0.97
N THR A 2 -15.45 -9.05 0.66
CA THR A 2 -14.18 -8.32 0.77
C THR A 2 -14.05 -7.34 -0.39
N ARG A 3 -13.89 -6.08 -0.04
CA ARG A 3 -13.59 -4.99 -0.97
C ARG A 3 -12.12 -4.63 -0.79
N ASP A 4 -11.31 -4.96 -1.77
CA ASP A 4 -9.88 -4.73 -1.74
C ASP A 4 -9.53 -3.49 -2.55
N VAL A 5 -8.57 -2.69 -2.09
CA VAL A 5 -8.06 -1.52 -2.81
C VAL A 5 -6.55 -1.70 -3.00
N VAL A 6 -6.10 -1.73 -4.25
CA VAL A 6 -4.69 -1.84 -4.61
C VAL A 6 -4.29 -0.57 -5.35
N VAL A 7 -3.33 0.15 -4.76
CA VAL A 7 -2.86 1.44 -5.26
C VAL A 7 -1.53 1.25 -6.00
N HIS A 8 -1.44 1.80 -7.20
CA HIS A 8 -0.28 1.71 -8.09
C HIS A 8 0.32 3.10 -8.28
N PRO A 9 1.62 3.22 -8.57
CA PRO A 9 2.27 4.53 -8.70
C PRO A 9 1.62 5.46 -9.73
N ASP A 10 1.26 4.92 -10.89
CA ASP A 10 0.70 5.68 -12.01
C ASP A 10 -0.18 4.79 -12.92
N ALA A 11 -0.86 5.42 -13.88
CA ALA A 11 -1.74 4.77 -14.84
C ALA A 11 -1.06 3.68 -15.70
N ARG A 12 0.24 3.82 -16.01
CA ARG A 12 0.98 2.85 -16.82
C ARG A 12 1.25 1.59 -16.01
N VAL A 13 1.79 1.74 -14.81
CA VAL A 13 2.04 0.62 -13.89
C VAL A 13 0.73 -0.08 -13.52
N LEU A 14 -0.35 0.71 -13.34
CA LEU A 14 -1.69 0.16 -13.14
C LEU A 14 -2.12 -0.75 -14.29
N ALA A 15 -1.99 -0.30 -15.55
CA ALA A 15 -2.36 -1.10 -16.71
C ALA A 15 -1.53 -2.40 -16.83
N GLU A 16 -0.21 -2.31 -16.62
CA GLU A 16 0.69 -3.48 -16.60
C GLU A 16 0.32 -4.47 -15.49
N SER A 17 -0.07 -3.95 -14.33
CA SER A 17 -0.46 -4.77 -13.17
C SER A 17 -1.83 -5.42 -13.35
N VAL A 18 -2.79 -4.72 -13.96
CA VAL A 18 -4.09 -5.29 -14.37
C VAL A 18 -3.87 -6.42 -15.35
N ALA A 19 -3.00 -6.24 -16.35
CA ALA A 19 -2.67 -7.25 -17.35
C ALA A 19 -2.03 -8.50 -16.74
N ALA A 20 -0.99 -8.32 -15.93
CA ALA A 20 -0.31 -9.43 -15.25
C ALA A 20 -1.30 -10.20 -14.35
N ARG A 21 -2.12 -9.49 -13.58
CA ARG A 21 -3.14 -10.09 -12.71
C ARG A 21 -4.20 -10.83 -13.50
N LEU A 22 -4.67 -10.29 -14.63
CA LEU A 22 -5.66 -10.97 -15.47
C LEU A 22 -5.08 -12.27 -16.01
N LEU A 23 -3.86 -12.25 -16.54
CA LEU A 23 -3.19 -13.43 -17.09
C LEU A 23 -2.98 -14.52 -16.05
N THR A 24 -2.43 -14.19 -14.88
CA THR A 24 -2.23 -15.18 -13.82
C THR A 24 -3.55 -15.73 -13.29
N HIS A 25 -4.56 -14.86 -13.12
CA HIS A 25 -5.88 -15.28 -12.69
C HIS A 25 -6.55 -16.22 -13.71
N LEU A 26 -6.41 -15.94 -15.01
CA LEU A 26 -6.92 -16.82 -16.06
C LEU A 26 -6.27 -18.21 -16.00
N VAL A 27 -4.95 -18.28 -15.87
CA VAL A 27 -4.23 -19.56 -15.70
C VAL A 27 -4.75 -20.33 -14.46
N ASP A 28 -4.90 -19.62 -13.34
CA ASP A 28 -5.37 -20.23 -12.09
C ASP A 28 -6.81 -20.73 -12.20
N VAL A 29 -7.73 -19.93 -12.77
CA VAL A 29 -9.14 -20.33 -12.94
C VAL A 29 -9.27 -21.49 -13.91
N GLN A 30 -8.50 -21.51 -15.00
CA GLN A 30 -8.50 -22.58 -15.99
C GLN A 30 -8.09 -23.94 -15.43
N SER A 31 -7.37 -23.98 -14.30
CA SER A 31 -7.01 -25.24 -13.63
C SER A 31 -8.23 -26.02 -13.08
N HIS A 32 -9.37 -25.35 -12.88
CA HIS A 32 -10.55 -25.94 -12.26
C HIS A 32 -11.89 -25.50 -12.87
N ARG A 33 -11.88 -24.59 -13.85
CA ARG A 33 -13.07 -24.15 -14.60
C ARG A 33 -12.73 -24.02 -16.08
N SER A 34 -13.63 -24.52 -16.92
CA SER A 34 -13.62 -24.28 -18.36
C SER A 34 -15.06 -24.46 -18.87
N PRO A 35 -15.61 -23.52 -19.65
CA PRO A 35 -15.01 -22.26 -20.09
C PRO A 35 -14.84 -21.22 -18.96
N VAL A 36 -14.00 -20.20 -19.22
CA VAL A 36 -13.78 -19.03 -18.35
C VAL A 36 -14.35 -17.79 -19.02
N HIS A 37 -15.13 -16.99 -18.30
CA HIS A 37 -15.82 -15.83 -18.88
C HIS A 37 -15.25 -14.52 -18.35
N VAL A 38 -14.75 -13.66 -19.24
CA VAL A 38 -14.17 -12.35 -18.92
C VAL A 38 -14.95 -11.24 -19.59
N VAL A 39 -15.34 -10.23 -18.83
CA VAL A 39 -15.95 -9.00 -19.35
C VAL A 39 -14.90 -7.91 -19.44
N LEU A 40 -14.75 -7.36 -20.63
CA LEU A 40 -13.84 -6.27 -20.96
C LEU A 40 -14.52 -4.90 -20.77
N THR A 41 -13.69 -3.87 -20.64
CA THR A 41 -14.10 -2.47 -20.58
C THR A 41 -13.31 -1.67 -21.59
N GLY A 42 -13.94 -0.62 -22.12
CA GLY A 42 -13.21 0.43 -22.84
C GLY A 42 -12.47 1.39 -21.92
N GLY A 43 -12.09 2.54 -22.49
CA GLY A 43 -11.39 3.61 -21.78
C GLY A 43 -9.87 3.41 -21.73
N THR A 44 -9.14 4.50 -21.50
CA THR A 44 -7.69 4.58 -21.70
C THR A 44 -6.92 3.48 -20.97
N VAL A 45 -7.17 3.28 -19.66
CA VAL A 45 -6.46 2.27 -18.87
C VAL A 45 -6.94 0.85 -19.18
N GLY A 46 -8.23 0.67 -19.47
CA GLY A 46 -8.78 -0.63 -19.87
C GLY A 46 -8.10 -1.15 -21.13
N ILE A 47 -8.06 -0.33 -22.17
CA ILE A 47 -7.39 -0.67 -23.44
C ILE A 47 -5.87 -0.80 -23.27
N ALA A 48 -5.23 0.06 -22.48
CA ALA A 48 -3.80 -0.08 -22.17
C ALA A 48 -3.48 -1.40 -21.45
N SER A 49 -4.40 -1.89 -20.61
CA SER A 49 -4.25 -3.20 -19.95
C SER A 49 -4.32 -4.33 -20.98
N LEU A 50 -5.22 -4.25 -21.97
CA LEU A 50 -5.28 -5.23 -23.06
C LEU A 50 -4.00 -5.24 -23.90
N ALA A 51 -3.45 -4.06 -24.22
CA ALA A 51 -2.17 -3.95 -24.92
C ALA A 51 -1.01 -4.56 -24.10
N ALA A 52 -1.01 -4.35 -22.77
CA ALA A 52 -0.04 -4.96 -21.88
C ALA A 52 -0.22 -6.49 -21.77
N VAL A 53 -1.45 -7.01 -21.86
CA VAL A 53 -1.70 -8.46 -21.99
C VAL A 53 -1.08 -8.98 -23.28
N ALA A 54 -1.30 -8.31 -24.41
CA ALA A 54 -0.78 -8.74 -25.70
C ALA A 54 0.76 -8.77 -25.75
N ALA A 55 1.42 -7.86 -25.02
CA ALA A 55 2.88 -7.77 -24.93
C ALA A 55 3.52 -8.69 -23.88
N SER A 56 2.72 -9.28 -22.98
CA SER A 56 3.24 -10.11 -21.88
C SER A 56 3.66 -11.50 -22.37
N PRO A 57 4.83 -12.01 -21.97
CA PRO A 57 5.22 -13.39 -22.28
C PRO A 57 4.32 -14.44 -21.58
N VAL A 58 3.61 -14.05 -20.52
CA VAL A 58 2.66 -14.93 -19.80
C VAL A 58 1.38 -15.15 -20.62
N ARG A 59 1.12 -14.33 -21.66
CA ARG A 59 -0.03 -14.46 -22.56
C ARG A 59 -0.17 -15.86 -23.13
N ASP A 60 0.94 -16.48 -23.53
CA ASP A 60 0.94 -17.79 -24.17
C ASP A 60 0.78 -18.95 -23.17
N ALA A 61 0.73 -18.67 -21.87
CA ALA A 61 0.42 -19.65 -20.83
C ALA A 61 -1.10 -19.82 -20.61
N VAL A 62 -1.91 -18.86 -21.06
CA VAL A 62 -3.38 -18.95 -20.99
C VAL A 62 -3.89 -19.80 -22.16
N ASP A 63 -4.77 -20.75 -21.88
CA ASP A 63 -5.48 -21.49 -22.92
C ASP A 63 -6.65 -20.67 -23.47
N TRP A 64 -6.36 -19.79 -24.43
CA TRP A 64 -7.35 -18.88 -25.01
C TRP A 64 -8.53 -19.60 -25.70
N SER A 65 -8.40 -20.89 -26.02
CA SER A 65 -9.50 -21.68 -26.58
C SER A 65 -10.66 -21.90 -25.60
N GLY A 66 -10.38 -21.79 -24.29
CA GLY A 66 -11.37 -21.88 -23.22
C GLY A 66 -11.80 -20.53 -22.63
N VAL A 67 -11.36 -19.39 -23.20
CA VAL A 67 -11.70 -18.04 -22.70
C VAL A 67 -12.79 -17.42 -23.57
N HIS A 68 -13.88 -16.97 -22.94
CA HIS A 68 -14.96 -16.22 -23.58
C HIS A 68 -14.90 -14.73 -23.19
N LEU A 69 -14.87 -13.84 -24.18
CA LEU A 69 -14.77 -12.40 -24.00
C LEU A 69 -16.13 -11.72 -24.21
N TRP A 70 -16.48 -10.84 -23.27
CA TRP A 70 -17.72 -10.06 -23.23
C TRP A 70 -17.39 -8.58 -23.02
N TRP A 71 -18.38 -7.68 -23.06
CA TRP A 71 -18.20 -6.25 -22.80
C TRP A 71 -19.15 -5.74 -21.72
N GLY A 72 -18.65 -4.84 -20.88
CA GLY A 72 -19.43 -4.19 -19.82
C GLY A 72 -20.36 -3.10 -20.37
N ASP A 73 -19.91 -2.41 -21.41
CA ASP A 73 -20.69 -1.46 -22.19
C ASP A 73 -20.15 -1.35 -23.61
N GLU A 74 -20.91 -0.70 -24.48
CA GLU A 74 -20.49 -0.37 -25.84
C GLU A 74 -21.13 0.95 -26.30
N ARG A 75 -20.41 1.65 -27.18
CA ARG A 75 -20.88 2.83 -27.89
C ARG A 75 -21.69 2.33 -29.07
N PHE A 76 -22.96 2.72 -29.15
CA PHE A 76 -23.86 2.22 -30.19
C PHE A 76 -23.59 2.92 -31.53
N LEU A 77 -22.50 2.51 -32.17
CA LEU A 77 -21.96 3.04 -33.41
C LEU A 77 -21.87 1.93 -34.47
N PRO A 78 -21.66 2.27 -35.75
CA PRO A 78 -21.42 1.29 -36.80
C PRO A 78 -20.23 0.37 -36.51
N GLU A 79 -20.24 -0.81 -37.12
CA GLU A 79 -19.12 -1.75 -37.02
C GLU A 79 -17.80 -1.11 -37.50
N GLY A 80 -16.70 -1.41 -36.82
CA GLY A 80 -15.38 -0.87 -37.13
C GLY A 80 -15.15 0.60 -36.76
N ASP A 81 -16.16 1.29 -36.20
CA ASP A 81 -15.96 2.66 -35.73
C ASP A 81 -14.88 2.73 -34.64
N PRO A 82 -13.92 3.68 -34.72
CA PRO A 82 -12.79 3.75 -33.79
C PRO A 82 -13.19 4.05 -32.33
N ASP A 83 -14.37 4.62 -32.10
CA ASP A 83 -14.87 4.91 -30.75
C ASP A 83 -15.56 3.71 -30.09
N ARG A 84 -15.75 2.59 -30.81
CA ARG A 84 -16.25 1.34 -30.22
C ARG A 84 -15.19 0.65 -29.36
N ASN A 85 -15.64 0.17 -28.21
CA ASN A 85 -14.83 -0.61 -27.28
C ASN A 85 -14.34 -1.91 -27.95
N GLU A 86 -15.17 -2.55 -28.78
CA GLU A 86 -14.78 -3.73 -29.55
C GLU A 86 -13.61 -3.43 -30.50
N THR A 87 -13.72 -2.38 -31.33
CA THR A 87 -12.67 -1.98 -32.29
C THR A 87 -11.33 -1.76 -31.59
N GLN A 88 -11.36 -1.09 -30.42
CA GLN A 88 -10.18 -0.83 -29.61
C GLN A 88 -9.60 -2.11 -29.00
N ALA A 89 -10.44 -3.01 -28.49
CA ALA A 89 -10.01 -4.29 -27.93
C ALA A 89 -9.43 -5.24 -29.00
N ARG A 90 -9.97 -5.20 -30.23
CA ARG A 90 -9.41 -5.92 -31.39
C ARG A 90 -7.99 -5.51 -31.68
N THR A 91 -7.80 -4.20 -31.85
CA THR A 91 -6.49 -3.60 -32.10
C THR A 91 -5.50 -3.89 -30.96
N ALA A 92 -5.96 -3.84 -29.70
CA ALA A 92 -5.08 -3.95 -28.54
C ALA A 92 -4.70 -5.40 -28.16
N LEU A 93 -5.58 -6.38 -28.39
CA LEU A 93 -5.35 -7.76 -27.94
C LEU A 93 -5.91 -8.82 -28.88
N ILE A 94 -7.20 -8.77 -29.25
CA ILE A 94 -7.89 -9.92 -29.84
C ILE A 94 -7.23 -10.33 -31.17
N ASP A 95 -6.85 -9.38 -32.02
CA ASP A 95 -6.22 -9.69 -33.30
C ASP A 95 -4.81 -10.28 -33.12
N ALA A 96 -4.11 -9.94 -32.03
CA ALA A 96 -2.80 -10.49 -31.69
C ALA A 96 -2.87 -11.92 -31.15
N LEU A 97 -4.03 -12.36 -30.65
CA LEU A 97 -4.27 -13.75 -30.23
C LEU A 97 -4.53 -14.67 -31.43
N GLY A 98 -5.07 -14.13 -32.54
CA GLY A 98 -5.32 -14.89 -33.76
C GLY A 98 -6.10 -16.18 -33.50
N ASP A 99 -5.65 -17.28 -34.09
CA ASP A 99 -6.31 -18.59 -33.98
C ASP A 99 -6.31 -19.18 -32.55
N ALA A 100 -5.54 -18.62 -31.61
CA ALA A 100 -5.56 -19.08 -30.22
C ALA A 100 -6.89 -18.76 -29.53
N LEU A 101 -7.59 -17.71 -29.96
CA LEU A 101 -8.89 -17.30 -29.45
C LEU A 101 -9.98 -17.54 -30.52
N PRO A 102 -10.81 -18.59 -30.38
CA PRO A 102 -11.88 -18.87 -31.33
C PRO A 102 -12.83 -17.68 -31.50
N ALA A 103 -13.25 -17.41 -32.73
CA ALA A 103 -14.10 -16.26 -33.03
C ALA A 103 -15.47 -16.35 -32.33
N GLU A 104 -16.00 -17.57 -32.17
CA GLU A 104 -17.22 -17.87 -31.43
C GLU A 104 -17.12 -17.58 -29.92
N ASN A 105 -15.91 -17.42 -29.39
CA ASN A 105 -15.69 -17.06 -28.00
C ASN A 105 -15.66 -15.54 -27.77
N VAL A 106 -15.78 -14.73 -28.82
CA VAL A 106 -15.82 -13.28 -28.72
C VAL A 106 -17.27 -12.81 -28.89
N HIS A 107 -17.83 -12.23 -27.83
CA HIS A 107 -19.24 -11.85 -27.73
C HIS A 107 -19.39 -10.32 -27.66
N PRO A 108 -19.25 -9.59 -28.79
CA PRO A 108 -19.42 -8.13 -28.81
C PRO A 108 -20.89 -7.73 -28.66
N MET A 109 -21.13 -6.56 -28.07
CA MET A 109 -22.46 -5.94 -28.14
C MET A 109 -22.77 -5.57 -29.60
N PRO A 110 -23.95 -5.92 -30.15
CA PRO A 110 -24.27 -5.68 -31.55
C PRO A 110 -24.13 -4.20 -31.96
N ALA A 111 -23.41 -3.97 -33.06
CA ALA A 111 -23.20 -2.65 -33.63
C ALA A 111 -24.48 -2.10 -34.28
N ARG A 112 -24.53 -0.78 -34.47
CA ARG A 112 -25.63 -0.13 -35.18
C ARG A 112 -25.65 -0.59 -36.64
N SER A 113 -26.80 -1.10 -37.08
CA SER A 113 -27.06 -1.56 -38.44
C SER A 113 -28.54 -1.41 -38.79
N ASP A 114 -28.94 -1.79 -40.00
CA ASP A 114 -30.36 -1.83 -40.39
C ASP A 114 -31.13 -2.89 -39.57
N ASP A 115 -30.48 -4.01 -39.23
CA ASP A 115 -31.06 -5.10 -38.44
C ASP A 115 -31.08 -4.81 -36.93
N VAL A 116 -30.16 -3.96 -36.46
CA VAL A 116 -30.07 -3.49 -35.08
C VAL A 116 -30.11 -1.97 -35.08
N PRO A 117 -31.31 -1.36 -35.21
CA PRO A 117 -31.43 0.08 -35.41
C PRO A 117 -31.41 0.91 -34.12
N THR A 118 -31.60 0.29 -32.95
CA THR A 118 -31.66 1.00 -31.65
C THR A 118 -30.78 0.36 -30.57
N PRO A 119 -30.37 1.12 -29.53
CA PRO A 119 -29.69 0.58 -28.36
C PRO A 119 -30.46 -0.55 -27.67
N GLU A 120 -31.79 -0.49 -27.64
CA GLU A 120 -32.65 -1.54 -27.07
C GLU A 120 -32.57 -2.83 -27.87
N ALA A 121 -32.63 -2.75 -29.20
CA ALA A 121 -32.49 -3.92 -30.05
C ALA A 121 -31.13 -4.60 -29.85
N SER A 122 -30.06 -3.80 -29.70
CA SER A 122 -28.72 -4.29 -29.38
C SER A 122 -28.68 -4.91 -27.97
N ALA A 123 -29.26 -4.26 -26.97
CA ALA A 123 -29.33 -4.77 -25.61
C ALA A 123 -30.12 -6.09 -25.52
N ASP A 124 -31.27 -6.20 -26.21
CA ASP A 124 -32.09 -7.41 -26.27
C ASP A 124 -31.31 -8.56 -26.92
N ALA A 125 -30.69 -8.32 -28.08
CA ALA A 125 -29.87 -9.31 -28.77
C ALA A 125 -28.65 -9.74 -27.92
N TYR A 126 -28.00 -8.80 -27.23
CA TYR A 126 -26.90 -9.11 -26.32
C TYR A 126 -27.35 -9.87 -25.06
N GLY A 127 -28.53 -9.55 -24.53
CA GLY A 127 -29.13 -10.31 -23.44
C GLY A 127 -29.47 -11.74 -23.86
N GLN A 128 -29.91 -11.94 -25.10
CA GLN A 128 -30.19 -13.27 -25.64
C GLN A 128 -28.92 -14.12 -25.80
N SER A 129 -27.79 -13.53 -26.21
CA SER A 129 -26.53 -14.29 -26.32
C SER A 129 -26.04 -14.83 -24.97
N PHE A 130 -26.44 -14.22 -23.85
CA PHE A 130 -26.13 -14.75 -22.52
C PHE A 130 -26.92 -16.04 -22.28
N ALA A 131 -28.20 -16.06 -22.65
CA ALA A 131 -29.04 -17.24 -22.54
C ALA A 131 -28.53 -18.37 -23.45
N ASP A 132 -28.12 -18.03 -24.68
CA ASP A 132 -27.56 -18.98 -25.65
C ASP A 132 -26.24 -19.59 -25.15
N ALA A 133 -25.44 -18.83 -24.41
CA ALA A 133 -24.24 -19.28 -23.71
C ALA A 133 -24.52 -19.99 -22.36
N GLY A 134 -25.78 -20.26 -22.01
CA GLY A 134 -26.15 -20.96 -20.79
C GLY A 134 -26.19 -20.09 -19.52
N SER A 135 -26.33 -18.77 -19.67
CA SER A 135 -26.33 -17.77 -18.59
C SER A 135 -25.07 -17.86 -17.70
N PRO A 136 -23.88 -17.64 -18.28
CA PRO A 136 -22.63 -17.85 -17.57
C PRO A 136 -22.46 -16.86 -16.41
N ALA A 137 -21.89 -17.34 -15.32
CA ALA A 137 -21.33 -16.45 -14.30
C ALA A 137 -19.98 -15.94 -14.79
N PHE A 138 -19.80 -14.64 -14.91
CA PHE A 138 -18.52 -14.04 -15.28
C PHE A 138 -17.47 -14.30 -14.19
N ASP A 139 -16.30 -14.84 -14.56
CA ASP A 139 -15.21 -15.05 -13.62
C ASP A 139 -14.55 -13.71 -13.25
N VAL A 140 -14.27 -12.87 -14.25
CA VAL A 140 -13.74 -11.51 -14.06
C VAL A 140 -14.55 -10.51 -14.88
N LEU A 141 -15.01 -9.44 -14.24
CA LEU A 141 -15.68 -8.33 -14.88
C LEU A 141 -14.88 -7.05 -14.65
N LEU A 142 -14.20 -6.57 -15.70
CA LEU A 142 -13.44 -5.32 -15.67
C LEU A 142 -14.37 -4.12 -15.90
N LEU A 143 -14.23 -3.07 -15.09
CA LEU A 143 -14.95 -1.81 -15.25
C LEU A 143 -13.97 -0.64 -15.18
N GLY A 144 -13.95 0.21 -16.20
CA GLY A 144 -13.45 1.56 -16.07
C GLY A 144 -14.39 2.41 -15.22
N MET A 145 -13.84 3.43 -14.55
CA MET A 145 -14.65 4.41 -13.80
C MET A 145 -14.49 5.83 -14.37
N GLY A 146 -15.61 6.53 -14.57
CA GLY A 146 -15.63 7.96 -14.91
C GLY A 146 -15.33 8.90 -13.74
N PRO A 147 -14.99 10.18 -13.99
CA PRO A 147 -14.76 11.19 -12.94
C PRO A 147 -16.03 11.54 -12.15
N ASP A 148 -17.19 11.29 -12.74
CA ASP A 148 -18.53 11.35 -12.18
C ASP A 148 -18.94 10.03 -11.47
N GLY A 149 -18.05 9.04 -11.43
CA GLY A 149 -18.30 7.76 -10.75
C GLY A 149 -19.19 6.78 -11.51
N HIS A 150 -19.49 7.03 -12.80
CA HIS A 150 -20.14 6.02 -13.62
C HIS A 150 -19.22 4.81 -13.86
N VAL A 151 -19.84 3.66 -14.05
CA VAL A 151 -19.21 2.41 -14.53
C VAL A 151 -20.05 1.87 -15.68
N ALA A 152 -19.44 1.15 -16.61
CA ALA A 152 -20.10 0.77 -17.86
C ALA A 152 -20.74 2.03 -18.50
N SER A 153 -22.01 1.97 -18.89
CA SER A 153 -22.79 3.14 -19.30
C SER A 153 -23.90 3.49 -18.28
N LEU A 154 -23.64 3.24 -16.99
CA LEU A 154 -24.53 3.55 -15.86
C LEU A 154 -24.12 4.88 -15.19
N PHE A 155 -24.78 5.97 -15.57
CA PHE A 155 -24.43 7.33 -15.14
C PHE A 155 -25.23 7.81 -13.91
N PRO A 156 -24.67 8.68 -13.05
CA PRO A 156 -25.40 9.27 -11.93
C PRO A 156 -26.71 9.92 -12.38
N GLY A 157 -27.81 9.63 -11.67
CA GLY A 157 -29.15 10.16 -11.96
C GLY A 157 -29.80 9.67 -13.26
N HIS A 158 -29.17 8.75 -14.01
CA HIS A 158 -29.70 8.24 -15.27
C HIS A 158 -30.70 7.09 -15.05
N GLU A 159 -31.75 7.00 -15.87
CA GLU A 159 -32.82 6.00 -15.74
C GLU A 159 -32.31 4.55 -15.86
N ALA A 160 -31.23 4.34 -16.61
CA ALA A 160 -30.57 3.04 -16.77
C ALA A 160 -30.13 2.41 -15.43
N LEU A 161 -29.89 3.22 -14.37
CA LEU A 161 -29.55 2.71 -13.04
C LEU A 161 -30.70 1.93 -12.38
N ALA A 162 -31.95 2.24 -12.74
CA ALA A 162 -33.15 1.65 -12.14
C ALA A 162 -33.63 0.38 -12.85
N VAL A 163 -33.00 0.01 -13.97
CA VAL A 163 -33.39 -1.18 -14.74
C VAL A 163 -33.00 -2.45 -13.98
N THR A 164 -33.99 -3.30 -13.75
CA THR A 164 -33.87 -4.59 -13.05
C THR A 164 -34.65 -5.66 -13.81
N GLY A 165 -34.36 -6.93 -13.54
CA GLY A 165 -34.98 -8.09 -14.20
C GLY A 165 -34.42 -8.43 -15.58
N ARG A 166 -33.31 -7.80 -15.99
CA ARG A 166 -32.64 -8.03 -17.28
C ARG A 166 -31.14 -7.70 -17.20
N PRO A 167 -30.27 -8.42 -17.93
CA PRO A 167 -28.81 -8.26 -17.82
C PRO A 167 -28.25 -7.03 -18.55
N THR A 168 -29.00 -6.50 -19.51
CA THR A 168 -28.54 -5.48 -20.46
C THR A 168 -29.61 -4.39 -20.65
N VAL A 169 -29.18 -3.19 -20.99
CA VAL A 169 -30.05 -2.02 -21.20
C VAL A 169 -29.52 -1.12 -22.32
N GLY A 170 -30.43 -0.59 -23.14
CA GLY A 170 -30.14 0.49 -24.08
C GLY A 170 -30.11 1.83 -23.35
N VAL A 171 -29.12 2.67 -23.65
CA VAL A 171 -28.89 3.95 -22.99
C VAL A 171 -28.97 5.05 -24.04
N HIS A 172 -29.87 6.00 -23.81
CA HIS A 172 -30.02 7.22 -24.60
C HIS A 172 -29.53 8.42 -23.80
N GLY A 173 -29.16 9.52 -24.48
CA GLY A 173 -28.85 10.77 -23.79
C GLY A 173 -27.67 10.71 -22.82
N SER A 174 -26.71 9.80 -23.05
CA SER A 174 -25.50 9.72 -22.23
C SER A 174 -24.82 11.10 -22.12
N PRO A 175 -24.44 11.54 -20.90
CA PRO A 175 -23.79 12.83 -20.69
C PRO A 175 -22.38 12.89 -21.30
N LYS A 176 -21.83 11.73 -21.70
CA LYS A 176 -20.58 11.62 -22.45
C LYS A 176 -20.86 11.17 -23.89
N PRO A 177 -20.30 11.82 -24.91
CA PRO A 177 -20.46 11.39 -26.29
C PRO A 177 -19.87 9.98 -26.51
N PRO A 178 -20.41 9.19 -27.45
CA PRO A 178 -21.72 9.38 -28.09
C PRO A 178 -22.90 9.16 -27.11
N PRO A 179 -24.08 9.77 -27.39
CA PRO A 179 -25.22 9.73 -26.49
C PRO A 179 -25.92 8.36 -26.42
N GLU A 180 -25.79 7.55 -27.47
CA GLU A 180 -26.39 6.21 -27.57
C GLU A 180 -25.37 5.13 -27.21
N ARG A 181 -25.70 4.31 -26.23
CA ARG A 181 -24.84 3.27 -25.66
C ARG A 181 -25.64 2.03 -25.30
N VAL A 182 -24.95 0.92 -25.11
CA VAL A 182 -25.52 -0.32 -24.57
C VAL A 182 -24.71 -0.67 -23.32
N SER A 183 -25.38 -1.11 -22.25
CA SER A 183 -24.73 -1.35 -20.96
C SER A 183 -25.18 -2.66 -20.36
N LEU A 184 -24.28 -3.29 -19.59
CA LEU A 184 -24.71 -4.20 -18.52
C LEU A 184 -25.49 -3.41 -17.45
N THR A 185 -26.49 -4.07 -16.86
CA THR A 185 -27.21 -3.60 -15.68
C THR A 185 -26.50 -4.08 -14.40
N TYR A 186 -26.93 -3.62 -13.23
CA TYR A 186 -26.43 -4.15 -11.97
C TYR A 186 -26.77 -5.62 -11.74
N ASP A 187 -27.82 -6.16 -12.37
CA ASP A 187 -28.14 -7.58 -12.26
C ASP A 187 -27.04 -8.44 -12.88
N ALA A 188 -26.52 -8.04 -14.05
CA ALA A 188 -25.38 -8.69 -14.68
C ALA A 188 -24.08 -8.42 -13.92
N ILE A 189 -23.81 -7.16 -13.57
CA ILE A 189 -22.57 -6.79 -12.88
C ILE A 189 -22.42 -7.53 -11.54
N ARG A 190 -23.50 -7.59 -10.75
CA ARG A 190 -23.51 -8.26 -9.45
C ARG A 190 -23.61 -9.78 -9.53
N GLY A 191 -23.81 -10.33 -10.73
CA GLY A 191 -23.72 -11.76 -11.00
C GLY A 191 -22.29 -12.26 -11.22
N ALA A 192 -21.33 -11.37 -11.48
CA ALA A 192 -19.93 -11.75 -11.66
C ALA A 192 -19.30 -12.26 -10.36
N ARG A 193 -18.35 -13.20 -10.45
CA ARG A 193 -17.54 -13.68 -9.32
C ARG A 193 -16.64 -12.57 -8.81
N GLU A 194 -15.80 -12.04 -9.71
CA GLU A 194 -14.95 -10.90 -9.41
C GLU A 194 -15.34 -9.68 -10.25
N VAL A 195 -15.49 -8.53 -9.59
CA VAL A 195 -15.64 -7.23 -10.25
C VAL A 195 -14.41 -6.39 -9.97
N TRP A 196 -13.69 -6.00 -11.02
CA TRP A 196 -12.46 -5.20 -10.92
C TRP A 196 -12.72 -3.80 -11.45
N VAL A 197 -12.73 -2.81 -10.57
CA VAL A 197 -12.88 -1.40 -10.91
C VAL A 197 -11.50 -0.78 -11.12
N VAL A 198 -11.21 -0.34 -12.34
CA VAL A 198 -9.94 0.23 -12.76
C VAL A 198 -10.07 1.75 -12.93
N ALA A 199 -9.33 2.52 -12.13
CA ALA A 199 -9.40 3.98 -12.16
C ALA A 199 -8.04 4.64 -11.94
N ALA A 200 -7.58 5.43 -12.91
CA ALA A 200 -6.39 6.26 -12.79
C ALA A 200 -6.73 7.74 -13.01
N GLY A 201 -5.91 8.62 -12.42
CA GLY A 201 -5.97 10.06 -12.60
C GLY A 201 -6.67 10.81 -11.46
N ALA A 202 -6.15 11.99 -11.15
CA ALA A 202 -6.66 12.84 -10.06
C ALA A 202 -8.11 13.27 -10.27
N GLU A 203 -8.57 13.38 -11.52
CA GLU A 203 -9.96 13.69 -11.84
C GLU A 203 -10.94 12.61 -11.37
N LYS A 204 -10.45 11.40 -11.04
CA LYS A 204 -11.24 10.29 -10.52
C LYS A 204 -11.28 10.24 -9.00
N ALA A 205 -10.40 10.97 -8.32
CA ALA A 205 -10.16 10.80 -6.90
C ALA A 205 -11.44 10.94 -6.06
N GLN A 206 -12.24 11.98 -6.32
CA GLN A 206 -13.48 12.22 -5.57
C GLN A 206 -14.50 11.10 -5.78
N ALA A 207 -14.65 10.61 -7.00
CA ALA A 207 -15.56 9.51 -7.33
C ALA A 207 -15.09 8.18 -6.71
N VAL A 208 -13.79 7.87 -6.76
CA VAL A 208 -13.19 6.72 -6.07
C VAL A 208 -13.50 6.80 -4.58
N ALA A 209 -13.25 7.94 -3.94
CA ALA A 209 -13.51 8.12 -2.52
C ALA A 209 -14.98 8.04 -2.15
N SER A 210 -15.86 8.59 -2.98
CA SER A 210 -17.32 8.49 -2.81
C SER A 210 -17.78 7.04 -2.88
N ALA A 211 -17.32 6.30 -3.89
CA ALA A 211 -17.67 4.90 -4.08
C ALA A 211 -17.13 4.05 -2.94
N LEU A 212 -15.87 4.25 -2.54
CA LEU A 212 -15.20 3.53 -1.44
C LEU A 212 -15.91 3.73 -0.09
N ARG A 213 -16.51 4.91 0.13
CA ARG A 213 -17.34 5.23 1.31
C ARG A 213 -18.78 4.71 1.23
N GLY A 214 -19.16 4.02 0.16
CA GLY A 214 -20.50 3.43 0.02
C GLY A 214 -21.58 4.47 -0.27
N ALA A 215 -21.26 5.51 -1.05
CA ALA A 215 -22.27 6.43 -1.55
C ALA A 215 -23.37 5.69 -2.33
N PRO A 216 -24.61 6.22 -2.36
CA PRO A 216 -25.70 5.63 -3.13
C PRO A 216 -25.37 5.51 -4.62
N VAL A 217 -25.86 4.46 -5.29
CA VAL A 217 -25.57 4.21 -6.72
C VAL A 217 -26.16 5.28 -7.63
N GLU A 218 -27.16 6.01 -7.17
CA GLU A 218 -27.80 7.13 -7.84
C GLU A 218 -26.84 8.32 -8.01
N THR A 219 -25.92 8.49 -7.05
CA THR A 219 -24.94 9.59 -7.05
C THR A 219 -23.53 9.09 -7.36
N THR A 220 -23.22 7.82 -7.11
CA THR A 220 -21.93 7.20 -7.44
C THR A 220 -22.14 5.76 -7.87
N PRO A 221 -22.46 5.52 -9.15
CA PRO A 221 -22.74 4.19 -9.70
C PRO A 221 -21.66 3.14 -9.39
N ALA A 222 -20.39 3.52 -9.40
CA ALA A 222 -19.28 2.63 -9.09
C ALA A 222 -19.36 1.98 -7.69
N ALA A 223 -20.12 2.56 -6.75
CA ALA A 223 -20.38 1.94 -5.44
C ALA A 223 -21.18 0.62 -5.56
N GLY A 224 -21.96 0.47 -6.64
CA GLY A 224 -22.78 -0.70 -6.92
C GLY A 224 -22.06 -1.81 -7.68
N ALA A 225 -20.83 -1.57 -8.14
CA ALA A 225 -19.98 -2.51 -8.84
C ALA A 225 -19.39 -3.53 -7.85
N ILE A 226 -20.18 -4.53 -7.48
CA ILE A 226 -19.87 -5.50 -6.44
C ILE A 226 -19.94 -6.91 -7.02
N GLY A 227 -18.85 -7.67 -6.93
CA GLY A 227 -18.81 -9.09 -7.31
C GLY A 227 -19.26 -10.03 -6.18
N THR A 228 -19.73 -11.21 -6.54
CA THR A 228 -20.24 -12.23 -5.62
C THR A 228 -19.16 -12.86 -4.73
N GLU A 229 -17.93 -12.94 -5.21
CA GLU A 229 -16.77 -13.47 -4.48
C GLU A 229 -15.84 -12.33 -4.07
N ARG A 230 -15.52 -11.42 -5.00
CA ARG A 230 -14.56 -10.35 -4.78
C ARG A 230 -14.95 -9.06 -5.49
N THR A 231 -14.67 -7.94 -4.84
CA THR A 231 -14.66 -6.61 -5.48
C THR A 231 -13.28 -5.99 -5.31
N LEU A 232 -12.59 -5.76 -6.41
CA LEU A 232 -11.20 -5.27 -6.43
C LEU A 232 -11.14 -3.88 -7.06
N TRP A 233 -10.58 -2.92 -6.33
CA TRP A 233 -10.32 -1.57 -6.82
C TRP A 233 -8.85 -1.46 -7.18
N LEU A 234 -8.56 -1.36 -8.47
CA LEU A 234 -7.22 -1.20 -9.02
C LEU A 234 -7.07 0.27 -9.41
N VAL A 235 -6.37 1.04 -8.57
CA VAL A 235 -6.28 2.49 -8.71
C VAL A 235 -4.83 2.96 -8.76
N ASP A 236 -4.59 4.16 -9.31
CA ASP A 236 -3.30 4.84 -9.15
C ASP A 236 -3.29 5.80 -7.96
N VAL A 237 -2.11 6.27 -7.55
CA VAL A 237 -1.95 7.22 -6.43
C VAL A 237 -2.81 8.47 -6.64
N ALA A 238 -2.83 9.02 -7.85
CA ALA A 238 -3.60 10.22 -8.17
C ALA A 238 -5.10 10.02 -7.93
N ALA A 239 -5.65 8.86 -8.28
CA ALA A 239 -7.05 8.52 -8.02
C ALA A 239 -7.38 8.25 -6.53
N THR A 240 -6.41 8.36 -5.62
CA THR A 240 -6.60 8.17 -4.17
C THR A 240 -6.46 9.45 -3.33
N GLU A 241 -6.08 10.57 -3.93
CA GLU A 241 -5.72 11.81 -3.21
C GLU A 241 -6.82 12.32 -2.26
N THR A 242 -8.10 12.09 -2.57
CA THR A 242 -9.25 12.56 -1.78
C THR A 242 -9.82 11.52 -0.81
N LEU A 243 -9.22 10.33 -0.73
CA LEU A 243 -9.59 9.32 0.27
C LEU A 243 -9.26 9.78 1.70
N GLY A 244 -8.47 10.86 1.85
CA GLY A 244 -7.77 11.16 3.09
C GLY A 244 -6.74 10.07 3.38
N THR A 245 -5.82 10.30 4.31
CA THR A 245 -4.94 9.21 4.79
C THR A 245 -5.84 8.05 5.24
N PRO A 246 -5.75 6.82 4.70
CA PRO A 246 -6.79 5.82 4.87
C PRO A 246 -7.00 5.43 6.34
N ALA A 247 -8.08 5.92 6.94
CA ALA A 247 -8.66 5.35 8.13
C ALA A 247 -9.53 4.17 7.70
N ALA A 248 -9.14 2.96 8.09
CA ALA A 248 -9.95 1.75 8.12
C ALA A 248 -10.57 1.27 6.78
N LEU A 249 -9.86 0.37 6.08
CA LEU A 249 -10.50 -0.72 5.35
C LEU A 249 -9.91 -2.07 5.79
N SER A 250 -10.72 -2.73 6.60
CA SER A 250 -10.88 -4.16 6.89
C SER A 250 -9.67 -5.04 7.26
N THR A 251 -9.75 -5.48 8.52
CA THR A 251 -9.23 -6.72 9.11
C THR A 251 -9.91 -7.97 8.51
N THR A 252 -9.51 -8.39 7.32
CA THR A 252 -9.73 -9.77 6.86
C THR A 252 -8.42 -10.28 6.27
N THR A 253 -8.03 -11.50 6.63
CA THR A 253 -6.90 -12.25 6.06
C THR A 253 -7.10 -12.45 4.56
N ALA A 254 -6.81 -11.43 3.75
CA ALA A 254 -6.53 -11.59 2.34
C ALA A 254 -5.23 -12.40 2.26
N ALA A 255 -5.26 -13.51 1.54
CA ALA A 255 -4.05 -14.22 1.16
C ALA A 255 -3.10 -13.19 0.53
N PHE A 256 -1.92 -13.06 1.13
CA PHE A 256 -0.81 -12.35 0.51
C PHE A 256 -0.73 -12.80 -0.96
N PRO A 257 -0.41 -11.91 -1.93
CA PRO A 257 0.11 -12.40 -3.22
C PRO A 257 1.21 -13.41 -2.92
N ALA A 258 1.48 -14.39 -3.79
CA ALA A 258 2.56 -15.36 -3.58
C ALA A 258 3.79 -14.58 -3.10
N ALA A 259 4.10 -14.71 -1.80
CA ALA A 259 5.02 -13.79 -1.17
C ALA A 259 6.37 -13.99 -1.86
N PRO A 260 7.08 -12.91 -2.25
CA PRO A 260 8.42 -13.07 -2.79
C PRO A 260 9.19 -14.00 -1.85
N GLU A 261 9.78 -15.08 -2.37
CA GLU A 261 10.27 -16.15 -1.50
C GLU A 261 11.38 -15.67 -0.57
N THR A 262 12.11 -14.63 -0.97
CA THR A 262 13.21 -14.01 -0.21
C THR A 262 13.38 -12.53 -0.55
N GLY A 263 14.18 -11.83 0.25
CA GLY A 263 14.69 -10.49 -0.08
C GLY A 263 13.86 -9.32 0.43
N PRO A 264 14.28 -8.07 0.09
CA PRO A 264 13.73 -6.84 0.68
C PRO A 264 12.23 -6.62 0.50
N GLU A 265 11.67 -7.12 -0.62
CA GLU A 265 10.23 -7.05 -0.87
C GLU A 265 9.46 -7.90 0.14
N LEU A 266 9.91 -9.13 0.44
CA LEU A 266 9.27 -9.98 1.45
C LEU A 266 9.28 -9.31 2.82
N TRP A 267 10.42 -8.72 3.20
CA TRP A 267 10.57 -8.04 4.48
C TRP A 267 9.57 -6.89 4.63
N THR A 268 9.35 -6.12 3.55
CA THR A 268 8.35 -5.04 3.53
C THR A 268 6.93 -5.57 3.66
N HIS A 269 6.60 -6.68 2.98
CA HIS A 269 5.28 -7.31 3.10
C HIS A 269 5.02 -7.86 4.51
N VAL A 270 6.04 -8.46 5.13
CA VAL A 270 5.98 -8.97 6.51
C VAL A 270 5.80 -7.82 7.51
N ASP A 271 6.52 -6.72 7.36
CA ASP A 271 6.32 -5.53 8.20
C ASP A 271 4.92 -4.93 8.03
N HIS A 272 4.44 -4.87 6.78
CA HIS A 272 3.07 -4.43 6.50
C HIS A 272 2.04 -5.35 7.16
N TYR A 273 2.22 -6.67 7.15
CA TYR A 273 1.36 -7.63 7.85
C TYR A 273 1.23 -7.31 9.34
N PHE A 274 2.37 -7.07 10.00
CA PHE A 274 2.42 -6.80 11.45
C PHE A 274 2.15 -5.36 11.83
N SER A 275 2.01 -4.45 10.85
CA SER A 275 1.75 -3.01 11.10
C SER A 275 0.52 -2.77 11.98
N VAL A 276 -0.45 -3.68 11.97
CA VAL A 276 -1.65 -3.63 12.82
C VAL A 276 -1.35 -3.69 14.33
N LEU A 277 -0.16 -4.16 14.73
CA LEU A 277 0.31 -4.22 16.12
C LEU A 277 1.12 -2.97 16.51
N ALA A 278 1.59 -2.21 15.53
CA ALA A 278 2.37 -0.99 15.67
C ALA A 278 1.66 0.22 15.02
N ARG A 279 0.33 0.28 15.18
CA ARG A 279 -0.51 1.33 14.56
C ARG A 279 -0.01 2.72 14.93
N GLU A 280 0.22 3.51 13.89
CA GLU A 280 0.56 4.92 14.03
C GLU A 280 -0.73 5.75 14.16
N ASP A 281 -0.75 6.69 15.10
CA ASP A 281 -1.79 7.71 15.18
C ASP A 281 -1.38 8.97 14.40
N ALA A 282 -2.28 9.94 14.34
CA ALA A 282 -2.03 11.19 13.62
C ALA A 282 -0.74 11.89 14.08
N ALA A 283 -0.45 11.86 15.39
CA ALA A 283 0.75 12.52 15.92
C ALA A 283 2.05 11.89 15.39
N LEU A 284 2.14 10.56 15.36
CA LEU A 284 3.29 9.84 14.81
C LEU A 284 3.46 10.10 13.30
N VAL A 285 2.36 10.06 12.55
CA VAL A 285 2.35 10.35 11.12
C VAL A 285 2.77 11.80 10.85
N ASP A 286 2.24 12.75 11.61
CA ASP A 286 2.52 14.18 11.43
C ASP A 286 3.96 14.52 11.82
N THR A 287 4.55 13.85 12.82
CA THR A 287 5.97 13.97 13.14
C THR A 287 6.86 13.57 11.95
N ARG A 288 6.56 12.45 11.27
CA ARG A 288 7.32 12.02 10.07
C ARG A 288 7.14 13.01 8.90
N LYS A 289 5.90 13.49 8.69
CA LYS A 289 5.63 14.52 7.66
C LYS A 289 6.36 15.82 7.95
N ALA A 290 6.42 16.26 9.21
CA ALA A 290 7.14 17.45 9.62
C ALA A 290 8.66 17.32 9.39
N ALA A 291 9.24 16.15 9.69
CA ALA A 291 10.64 15.87 9.37
C ALA A 291 10.90 15.99 7.85
N THR A 292 10.05 15.37 7.03
CA THR A 292 10.15 15.43 5.56
C THR A 292 10.01 16.88 5.05
N ALA A 293 9.02 17.63 5.55
CA ALA A 293 8.79 19.02 5.17
C ALA A 293 9.93 19.95 5.63
N GLY A 294 10.60 19.62 6.73
CA GLY A 294 11.79 20.31 7.23
C GLY A 294 13.07 19.95 6.48
N GLY A 295 13.03 19.04 5.50
CA GLY A 295 14.19 18.60 4.73
C GLY A 295 15.12 17.65 5.48
N LEU A 296 14.64 17.02 6.56
CA LEU A 296 15.42 16.05 7.33
C LEU A 296 15.56 14.74 6.55
N PRO A 297 16.67 14.00 6.72
CA PRO A 297 16.84 12.70 6.09
C PRO A 297 15.82 11.67 6.59
N ASP A 298 15.29 10.81 5.69
CA ASP A 298 14.34 9.73 6.02
C ASP A 298 15.04 8.50 6.62
N ILE A 299 15.68 8.71 7.78
CA ILE A 299 16.43 7.69 8.52
C ILE A 299 15.76 7.33 9.85
N ALA A 300 14.54 7.81 10.10
CA ALA A 300 13.78 7.43 11.29
C ALA A 300 13.49 5.91 11.30
N VAL A 301 13.47 5.35 12.52
CA VAL A 301 13.08 3.95 12.75
C VAL A 301 11.71 3.62 12.16
N ALA A 302 11.51 2.37 11.76
CA ALA A 302 10.21 1.88 11.32
C ALA A 302 9.21 1.83 12.49
N ALA A 303 7.90 1.80 12.20
CA ALA A 303 6.84 1.84 13.22
C ALA A 303 6.91 0.64 14.19
N ASN A 304 7.20 -0.56 13.68
CA ASN A 304 7.43 -1.76 14.48
C ASN A 304 8.63 -1.60 15.45
N GLN A 305 9.71 -0.96 15.03
CA GLN A 305 10.87 -0.66 15.88
C GLN A 305 10.53 0.39 16.95
N GLY A 306 9.83 1.47 16.58
CA GLY A 306 9.31 2.43 17.55
C GLY A 306 8.38 1.78 18.59
N LYS A 307 7.53 0.85 18.15
CA LYS A 307 6.66 0.08 19.06
C LYS A 307 7.45 -0.87 19.96
N LEU A 308 8.53 -1.49 19.47
CA LEU A 308 9.43 -2.29 20.30
C LEU A 308 10.06 -1.44 21.41
N LEU A 309 10.62 -0.27 21.08
CA LEU A 309 11.19 0.66 22.06
C LEU A 309 10.15 1.05 23.13
N HIS A 310 8.94 1.37 22.70
CA HIS A 310 7.82 1.65 23.60
C HIS A 310 7.53 0.47 24.54
N LEU A 311 7.48 -0.77 24.03
CA LEU A 311 7.23 -1.95 24.86
C LEU A 311 8.37 -2.24 25.83
N LEU A 312 9.63 -2.06 25.42
CA LEU A 312 10.79 -2.21 26.29
C LEU A 312 10.74 -1.22 27.46
N ALA A 313 10.50 0.07 27.17
CA ALA A 313 10.37 1.09 28.20
C ALA A 313 9.19 0.83 29.16
N ARG A 314 8.06 0.33 28.64
CA ARG A 314 6.93 -0.08 29.49
C ARG A 314 7.26 -1.31 30.35
N ALA A 315 7.97 -2.28 29.81
CA ALA A 315 8.35 -3.51 30.50
C ALA A 315 9.37 -3.26 31.61
N THR A 316 10.27 -2.30 31.43
CA THR A 316 11.22 -1.86 32.47
C THR A 316 10.58 -0.91 33.48
N GLY A 317 9.40 -0.37 33.19
CA GLY A 317 8.77 0.65 34.01
C GLY A 317 9.55 1.98 34.01
N ALA A 318 10.22 2.30 32.89
CA ALA A 318 11.13 3.42 32.79
C ALA A 318 10.46 4.75 33.15
N ARG A 319 11.06 5.47 34.10
CA ARG A 319 10.71 6.84 34.48
C ARG A 319 11.71 7.83 33.92
N ARG A 320 12.96 7.43 33.69
CA ARG A 320 14.01 8.27 33.12
C ARG A 320 14.55 7.60 31.86
N ILE A 321 14.29 8.22 30.72
CA ILE A 321 14.77 7.74 29.42
C ILE A 321 15.80 8.72 28.87
N LEU A 322 16.95 8.21 28.41
CA LEU A 322 17.92 8.98 27.64
C LEU A 322 17.89 8.51 26.18
N GLU A 323 17.78 9.43 25.24
CA GLU A 323 17.89 9.17 23.81
C GLU A 323 19.07 9.95 23.23
N ILE A 324 19.92 9.28 22.46
CA ILE A 324 21.09 9.86 21.80
C ILE A 324 20.81 9.81 20.29
N GLY A 325 20.47 10.95 19.70
CA GLY A 325 19.94 11.05 18.33
C GLY A 325 18.43 11.26 18.33
N THR A 326 17.99 12.49 18.07
CA THR A 326 16.56 12.88 18.10
C THR A 326 15.95 12.93 16.69
N LEU A 327 16.71 13.42 15.71
CA LEU A 327 16.27 13.75 14.36
C LEU A 327 14.99 14.61 14.39
N GLY A 328 13.89 14.07 13.86
CA GLY A 328 12.59 14.75 13.81
C GLY A 328 11.66 14.42 14.98
N GLY A 329 12.11 13.61 15.96
CA GLY A 329 11.37 13.29 17.17
C GLY A 329 10.42 12.07 17.07
N TYR A 330 10.57 11.22 16.04
CA TYR A 330 9.67 10.09 15.82
C TYR A 330 9.83 8.98 16.87
N SER A 331 11.06 8.49 17.12
CA SER A 331 11.37 7.55 18.21
C SER A 331 11.13 8.19 19.57
N THR A 332 11.49 9.47 19.73
CA THR A 332 11.26 10.27 20.92
C THR A 332 9.79 10.27 21.32
N LEU A 333 8.87 10.40 20.37
CA LEU A 333 7.42 10.36 20.64
C LEU A 333 6.95 8.99 21.13
N TRP A 334 7.48 7.89 20.57
CA TRP A 334 7.19 6.53 21.06
C TRP A 334 7.65 6.33 22.51
N LEU A 335 8.87 6.79 22.80
CA LEU A 335 9.49 6.69 24.12
C LEU A 335 8.80 7.62 25.15
N ALA A 336 8.49 8.87 24.81
CA ALA A 336 7.78 9.79 25.70
C ALA A 336 6.42 9.23 26.13
N ARG A 337 5.70 8.57 25.22
CA ARG A 337 4.41 7.91 25.50
C ARG A 337 4.54 6.61 26.30
N SER A 338 5.75 6.12 26.50
CA SER A 338 6.02 4.89 27.24
C SER A 338 6.43 5.11 28.69
N LEU A 339 6.74 6.36 29.07
CA LEU A 339 7.16 6.72 30.42
C LEU A 339 6.13 6.26 31.47
N ALA A 340 6.63 5.75 32.59
CA ALA A 340 5.83 5.55 33.79
C ALA A 340 5.49 6.90 34.45
N ASP A 341 4.50 6.90 35.35
CA ASP A 341 3.92 8.12 35.92
C ASP A 341 4.99 9.06 36.53
N GLY A 342 4.95 10.33 36.09
CA GLY A 342 5.91 11.37 36.46
C GLY A 342 7.30 11.22 35.84
N GLY A 343 7.45 10.38 34.82
CA GLY A 343 8.71 10.20 34.11
C GLY A 343 9.08 11.37 33.20
N ARG A 344 10.36 11.42 32.82
CA ARG A 344 10.94 12.36 31.85
C ARG A 344 11.84 11.65 30.86
N LEU A 345 11.92 12.22 29.67
CA LEU A 345 12.82 11.81 28.61
C LEU A 345 13.78 12.95 28.30
N THR A 346 15.08 12.66 28.26
CA THR A 346 16.11 13.57 27.77
C THR A 346 16.59 13.06 26.40
N THR A 347 16.55 13.90 25.37
CA THR A 347 17.00 13.53 24.02
C THR A 347 18.07 14.49 23.53
N LEU A 348 19.12 13.95 22.90
CA LEU A 348 20.29 14.69 22.45
C LEU A 348 20.28 14.83 20.93
N GLU A 349 20.29 16.07 20.44
CA GLU A 349 20.30 16.37 19.00
C GLU A 349 21.49 17.26 18.65
N LEU A 350 22.24 16.87 17.63
CA LEU A 350 23.41 17.64 17.19
C LEU A 350 22.98 18.91 16.45
N GLU A 351 22.01 18.78 15.53
CA GLU A 351 21.67 19.83 14.57
C GLU A 351 20.53 20.71 15.09
N PRO A 352 20.75 22.03 15.25
CA PRO A 352 19.72 22.93 15.80
C PRO A 352 18.39 22.92 15.04
N GLU A 353 18.43 22.78 13.71
CA GLU A 353 17.20 22.72 12.90
C GLU A 353 16.43 21.40 13.12
N HIS A 354 17.14 20.28 13.27
CA HIS A 354 16.49 19.01 13.60
C HIS A 354 15.82 19.09 14.97
N ALA A 355 16.53 19.64 15.96
CA ALA A 355 16.01 19.85 17.30
C ALA A 355 14.76 20.74 17.29
N ARG A 356 14.73 21.79 16.46
CA ARG A 356 13.55 22.65 16.29
C ARG A 356 12.36 21.86 15.73
N VAL A 357 12.56 21.08 14.66
CA VAL A 357 11.50 20.25 14.06
C VAL A 357 10.98 19.20 15.05
N ALA A 358 11.87 18.56 15.81
CA ALA A 358 11.51 17.62 16.86
C ALA A 358 10.69 18.28 17.96
N THR A 359 11.17 19.41 18.50
CA THR A 359 10.50 20.16 19.57
C THR A 359 9.08 20.57 19.16
N GLU A 360 8.92 21.11 17.95
CA GLU A 360 7.60 21.48 17.43
C GLU A 360 6.68 20.27 17.24
N SER A 361 7.22 19.13 16.79
CA SER A 361 6.46 17.90 16.61
C SER A 361 6.00 17.31 17.94
N LEU A 362 6.87 17.29 18.95
CA LEU A 362 6.56 16.84 20.30
C LEU A 362 5.53 17.74 21.00
N ALA A 363 5.61 19.06 20.77
CA ALA A 363 4.62 20.02 21.25
C ALA A 363 3.24 19.77 20.61
N ARG A 364 3.18 19.59 19.28
CA ARG A 364 1.93 19.23 18.58
C ARG A 364 1.36 17.89 19.05
N ALA A 365 2.22 16.94 19.39
CA ALA A 365 1.83 15.63 19.91
C ALA A 365 1.41 15.64 21.39
N GLY A 366 1.50 16.80 22.08
CA GLY A 366 1.07 16.97 23.46
C GLY A 366 2.00 16.38 24.51
N VAL A 367 3.28 16.13 24.17
CA VAL A 367 4.26 15.50 25.09
C VAL A 367 5.45 16.40 25.42
N ALA A 368 5.43 17.67 25.02
CA ALA A 368 6.55 18.60 25.25
C ALA A 368 7.00 18.68 26.72
N GLU A 369 6.06 18.69 27.67
CA GLU A 369 6.37 18.77 29.10
C GLU A 369 7.11 17.54 29.66
N LEU A 370 7.10 16.42 28.91
CA LEU A 370 7.78 15.18 29.29
C LEU A 370 9.19 15.08 28.70
N VAL A 371 9.57 15.96 27.77
CA VAL A 371 10.77 15.81 26.94
C VAL A 371 11.68 17.03 27.03
N ASP A 372 12.92 16.79 27.44
CA ASP A 372 14.00 17.77 27.43
C ASP A 372 14.89 17.52 26.19
N VAL A 373 14.81 18.41 25.20
CA VAL A 373 15.66 18.36 23.98
C VAL A 373 16.92 19.18 24.21
N LEU A 374 18.08 18.51 24.27
CA LEU A 374 19.38 19.15 24.46
C LEU A 374 20.13 19.23 23.14
N VAL A 375 20.43 20.45 22.71
CA VAL A 375 21.12 20.71 21.44
C VAL A 375 22.63 20.77 21.65
N GLY A 376 23.38 19.97 20.89
CA GLY A 376 24.83 19.98 20.86
C GLY A 376 25.44 18.58 20.67
N PRO A 377 26.78 18.48 20.65
CA PRO A 377 27.45 17.19 20.52
C PRO A 377 27.06 16.23 21.64
N ALA A 378 26.57 15.05 21.28
CA ALA A 378 26.13 14.04 22.23
C ALA A 378 27.23 13.70 23.25
N ALA A 379 28.46 13.46 22.78
CA ALA A 379 29.58 13.09 23.64
C ALA A 379 29.88 14.14 24.73
N GLU A 380 29.88 15.43 24.37
CA GLU A 380 30.10 16.53 25.31
C GLU A 380 28.93 16.70 26.28
N THR A 381 27.71 16.51 25.79
CA THR A 381 26.51 16.58 26.62
C THR A 381 26.48 15.46 27.65
N LEU A 382 26.87 14.25 27.27
CA LEU A 382 27.00 13.11 28.18
C LEU A 382 28.09 13.35 29.23
N ASP A 383 29.25 13.89 28.85
CA ASP A 383 30.31 14.27 29.80
C ASP A 383 29.80 15.29 30.83
N ARG A 384 29.01 16.28 30.39
CA ARG A 384 28.37 17.24 31.29
C ARG A 384 27.38 16.56 32.24
N LEU A 385 26.50 15.71 31.74
CA LEU A 385 25.51 15.00 32.57
C LEU A 385 26.19 14.13 33.65
N VAL A 386 27.32 13.48 33.32
CA VAL A 386 28.14 12.72 34.26
C VAL A 386 28.77 13.65 35.31
N ALA A 387 29.36 14.76 34.88
CA ALA A 387 29.98 15.74 35.78
C ALA A 387 28.97 16.43 36.72
N GLU A 388 27.72 16.58 36.27
CA GLU A 388 26.60 17.12 37.06
C GLU A 388 25.98 16.08 38.00
N GLU A 389 26.48 14.83 38.02
CA GLU A 389 25.94 13.73 38.81
C GLU A 389 24.43 13.53 38.56
N THR A 390 24.04 13.61 37.29
CA THR A 390 22.64 13.45 36.87
C THR A 390 22.09 12.11 37.36
N GLU A 391 20.85 12.13 37.88
CA GLU A 391 20.16 10.93 38.31
C GLU A 391 20.15 9.86 37.18
N PRO A 392 20.52 8.60 37.48
CA PRO A 392 20.63 7.55 36.48
C PRO A 392 19.36 7.33 35.64
N TYR A 393 19.54 6.88 34.40
CA TYR A 393 18.46 6.53 33.48
C TYR A 393 18.10 5.05 33.58
N ASP A 394 16.79 4.75 33.50
CA ASP A 394 16.27 3.39 33.50
C ASP A 394 16.42 2.74 32.11
N LEU A 395 16.32 3.56 31.06
CA LEU A 395 16.48 3.13 29.67
C LEU A 395 17.28 4.15 28.86
N VAL A 396 18.19 3.65 28.03
CA VAL A 396 18.95 4.45 27.07
C VAL A 396 18.74 3.92 25.66
N PHE A 397 18.42 4.80 24.72
CA PHE A 397 18.38 4.51 23.28
C PHE A 397 19.49 5.27 22.56
N ILE A 398 20.37 4.57 21.85
CA ILE A 398 21.51 5.13 21.12
C ILE A 398 21.27 4.94 19.63
N ASP A 399 20.92 6.02 18.94
CA ASP A 399 20.79 6.09 17.48
C ASP A 399 21.48 7.35 16.92
N ALA A 400 22.77 7.44 17.19
CA ALA A 400 23.63 8.51 16.71
C ALA A 400 24.75 7.96 15.80
N ASP A 401 25.83 8.72 15.66
CA ASP A 401 26.95 8.30 14.84
C ASP A 401 27.68 7.07 15.41
N LYS A 402 27.95 6.10 14.53
CA LYS A 402 28.29 4.74 14.96
C LYS A 402 29.76 4.61 15.41
N GLN A 403 30.65 5.43 14.87
CA GLN A 403 32.06 5.49 15.29
C GLN A 403 32.23 5.90 16.77
N SER A 404 31.27 6.62 17.34
CA SER A 404 31.31 7.08 18.73
C SER A 404 30.64 6.12 19.72
N ILE A 405 30.03 5.02 19.26
CA ILE A 405 29.31 4.06 20.12
C ILE A 405 30.15 3.58 21.31
N PRO A 406 31.44 3.19 21.18
CA PRO A 406 32.22 2.77 22.33
C PRO A 406 32.28 3.82 23.44
N ARG A 407 32.49 5.10 23.08
CA ARG A 407 32.48 6.21 24.03
C ARG A 407 31.10 6.41 24.64
N TYR A 408 30.03 6.33 23.85
CA TYR A 408 28.67 6.44 24.38
C TYR A 408 28.36 5.31 25.37
N LEU A 409 28.82 4.07 25.14
CA LEU A 409 28.60 2.97 26.07
C LEU A 409 29.29 3.16 27.42
N GLU A 410 30.50 3.74 27.43
CA GLU A 410 31.20 4.09 28.66
C GLU A 410 30.46 5.19 29.44
N GLN A 411 30.05 6.26 28.74
CA GLN A 411 29.33 7.39 29.35
C GLN A 411 27.94 6.97 29.85
N THR A 412 27.22 6.16 29.08
CA THR A 412 25.91 5.65 29.48
C THR A 412 26.00 4.68 30.66
N LEU A 413 27.10 3.92 30.80
CA LEU A 413 27.32 3.09 31.98
C LEU A 413 27.45 3.94 33.26
N ALA A 414 28.04 5.13 33.17
CA ALA A 414 28.12 6.08 34.29
C ALA A 414 26.76 6.77 34.58
N LEU A 415 25.87 6.84 33.59
CA LEU A 415 24.54 7.45 33.68
C LEU A 415 23.42 6.43 33.88
N THR A 416 23.73 5.18 34.20
CA THR A 416 22.75 4.10 34.39
C THR A 416 22.99 3.40 35.72
N HIS A 417 22.04 2.56 36.13
CA HIS A 417 22.10 1.77 37.35
C HIS A 417 21.94 0.28 37.02
N PRO A 418 22.25 -0.64 37.95
CA PRO A 418 21.98 -2.06 37.73
C PRO A 418 20.51 -2.30 37.38
N GLY A 419 20.27 -3.06 36.30
CA GLY A 419 18.94 -3.30 35.73
C GLY A 419 18.54 -2.35 34.60
N SER A 420 19.22 -1.22 34.40
CA SER A 420 18.96 -0.34 33.26
C SER A 420 19.13 -1.07 31.93
N VAL A 421 18.31 -0.71 30.95
CA VAL A 421 18.35 -1.29 29.61
C VAL A 421 18.94 -0.29 28.62
N VAL A 422 19.92 -0.72 27.82
CA VAL A 422 20.49 0.10 26.75
C VAL A 422 20.18 -0.58 25.41
N VAL A 423 19.66 0.20 24.47
CA VAL A 423 19.40 -0.24 23.09
C VAL A 423 20.27 0.58 22.15
N VAL A 424 21.06 -0.08 21.31
CA VAL A 424 21.92 0.58 20.30
C VAL A 424 21.43 0.19 18.92
N ASP A 425 21.04 1.16 18.10
CA ASP A 425 20.46 0.88 16.78
C ASP A 425 21.50 0.86 15.65
N ASN A 426 21.15 0.13 14.60
CA ASN A 426 21.89 -0.07 13.35
C ASN A 426 23.27 -0.71 13.55
N VAL A 427 23.33 -1.80 14.31
CA VAL A 427 24.58 -2.49 14.66
C VAL A 427 24.90 -3.69 13.76
N VAL A 428 24.08 -3.99 12.75
CA VAL A 428 24.33 -5.11 11.82
C VAL A 428 24.82 -4.59 10.47
N ARG A 429 24.41 -3.37 10.08
CA ARG A 429 24.97 -2.62 8.94
C ARG A 429 24.93 -3.42 7.63
N GLY A 430 23.79 -4.04 7.31
CA GLY A 430 23.65 -4.89 6.12
C GLY A 430 24.58 -6.12 6.12
N GLY A 431 25.08 -6.54 7.28
CA GLY A 431 26.03 -7.62 7.43
C GLY A 431 27.50 -7.21 7.25
N ALA A 432 27.80 -5.92 6.99
CA ALA A 432 29.16 -5.45 6.75
C ALA A 432 30.11 -5.68 7.94
N VAL A 433 29.57 -5.81 9.16
CA VAL A 433 30.34 -6.05 10.40
C VAL A 433 31.17 -7.34 10.38
N VAL A 434 30.88 -8.30 9.51
CA VAL A 434 31.69 -9.53 9.36
C VAL A 434 32.99 -9.30 8.58
N GLN A 435 33.15 -8.16 7.93
CA GLN A 435 34.34 -7.79 7.15
C GLN A 435 35.31 -7.01 8.04
N ALA A 436 36.43 -7.63 8.42
CA ALA A 436 37.35 -7.06 9.40
C ALA A 436 38.00 -5.74 8.92
N ASP A 437 38.33 -5.65 7.64
CA ASP A 437 39.01 -4.55 6.97
C ASP A 437 38.05 -3.61 6.22
N HIS A 438 36.76 -3.60 6.58
CA HIS A 438 35.78 -2.72 5.95
C HIS A 438 36.18 -1.24 6.09
N PRO A 439 36.17 -0.43 5.01
CA PRO A 439 36.73 0.92 5.01
C PRO A 439 35.81 1.99 5.64
N ASP A 440 34.59 1.64 6.04
CA ASP A 440 33.62 2.55 6.67
C ASP A 440 33.82 2.59 8.18
N ASP A 441 34.21 3.75 8.71
CA ASP A 441 34.41 3.99 10.15
C ASP A 441 33.18 3.67 11.00
N ARG A 442 31.97 3.75 10.43
CA ARG A 442 30.72 3.38 11.12
C ARG A 442 30.66 1.88 11.38
N VAL A 443 31.13 1.07 10.43
CA VAL A 443 31.23 -0.39 10.59
C VAL A 443 32.30 -0.72 11.62
N GLN A 444 33.44 -0.02 11.58
CA GLN A 444 34.51 -0.21 12.57
C GLN A 444 34.07 0.18 13.98
N GLY A 445 33.32 1.27 14.15
CA GLY A 445 32.75 1.66 15.45
C GLY A 445 31.87 0.57 16.07
N VAL A 446 31.04 -0.08 15.25
CA VAL A 446 30.21 -1.21 15.70
C VAL A 446 31.05 -2.46 16.01
N ARG A 447 32.11 -2.73 15.24
CA ARG A 447 33.03 -3.84 15.55
C ARG A 447 33.75 -3.59 16.89
N SER A 448 34.24 -2.38 17.12
CA SER A 448 34.84 -1.96 18.40
C SER A 448 33.84 -2.07 19.55
N MET A 449 32.55 -1.78 19.31
CA MET A 449 31.49 -2.02 20.30
C MET A 449 31.41 -3.50 20.69
N VAL A 450 31.41 -4.42 19.72
CA VAL A 450 31.36 -5.87 20.00
C VAL A 450 32.60 -6.32 20.77
N GLU A 451 33.78 -5.82 20.41
CA GLU A 451 35.03 -6.09 21.14
C GLU A 451 34.95 -5.60 22.59
N LEU A 452 34.46 -4.37 22.81
CA LEU A 452 34.24 -3.79 24.14
C LEU A 452 33.25 -4.61 24.97
N LEU A 453 32.18 -5.11 24.36
CA LEU A 453 31.13 -5.87 25.04
C LEU A 453 31.49 -7.34 25.30
N THR A 454 32.53 -7.86 24.64
CA THR A 454 33.00 -9.24 24.83
C THR A 454 33.50 -9.41 26.27
N ASP A 455 32.87 -10.30 27.03
CA ASP A 455 33.14 -10.54 28.45
C ASP A 455 33.09 -9.28 29.34
N HIS A 456 32.30 -8.27 28.95
CA HIS A 456 32.19 -7.03 29.70
C HIS A 456 31.61 -7.28 31.10
N PRO A 457 32.24 -6.79 32.18
CA PRO A 457 31.85 -7.15 33.56
C PRO A 457 30.48 -6.58 33.95
N ARG A 458 30.10 -5.45 33.35
CA ARG A 458 28.90 -4.68 33.74
C ARG A 458 27.78 -4.67 32.71
N TYR A 459 27.98 -5.25 31.52
CA TYR A 459 26.94 -5.34 30.51
C TYR A 459 26.64 -6.80 30.22
N ASP A 460 25.38 -7.17 30.29
CA ASP A 460 24.85 -8.39 29.67
C ASP A 460 24.26 -8.00 28.33
N SER A 461 24.69 -8.60 27.22
CA SER A 461 24.37 -8.08 25.89
C SER A 461 24.06 -9.16 24.87
N THR A 462 23.21 -8.80 23.90
CA THR A 462 22.97 -9.57 22.68
C THR A 462 22.74 -8.63 21.50
N VAL A 463 22.98 -9.11 20.29
CA VAL A 463 22.60 -8.42 19.06
C VAL A 463 21.47 -9.20 18.38
N VAL A 464 20.41 -8.51 17.98
CA VAL A 464 19.30 -9.07 17.23
C VAL A 464 19.32 -8.48 15.83
N GLN A 465 19.52 -9.35 14.84
CA GLN A 465 19.41 -8.97 13.44
C GLN A 465 17.93 -8.79 13.08
N THR A 466 17.66 -7.78 12.26
CA THR A 466 16.32 -7.46 11.78
C THR A 466 16.33 -7.27 10.28
N VAL A 467 15.24 -7.69 9.65
CA VAL A 467 14.94 -7.37 8.26
C VAL A 467 13.56 -6.75 8.24
N GLY A 468 13.39 -5.68 7.47
CA GLY A 468 12.12 -4.96 7.42
C GLY A 468 12.04 -3.98 6.26
N SER A 469 11.03 -3.10 6.29
CA SER A 469 10.81 -2.09 5.26
C SER A 469 11.95 -1.06 5.15
N LYS A 470 12.85 -1.02 6.13
CA LYS A 470 14.07 -0.19 6.14
C LYS A 470 15.35 -0.98 5.76
N GLY A 471 15.22 -2.23 5.33
CA GLY A 471 16.33 -3.08 4.86
C GLY A 471 16.80 -4.11 5.89
N TYR A 472 18.05 -4.54 5.75
CA TYR A 472 18.71 -5.51 6.65
C TYR A 472 19.64 -4.78 7.61
N ASP A 473 19.29 -4.80 8.90
CA ASP A 473 20.11 -4.25 9.98
C ASP A 473 19.85 -5.00 11.30
N GLY A 474 19.82 -4.31 12.44
CA GLY A 474 19.59 -4.86 13.76
C GLY A 474 19.99 -3.90 14.87
N PHE A 475 19.70 -4.29 16.10
CA PHE A 475 20.01 -3.52 17.29
C PHE A 475 20.72 -4.39 18.33
N ALA A 476 21.56 -3.78 19.15
CA ALA A 476 22.08 -4.39 20.36
C ALA A 476 21.12 -4.11 21.51
N LEU A 477 20.85 -5.12 22.34
CA LEU A 477 20.12 -5.00 23.58
C LEU A 477 21.05 -5.37 24.73
N LEU A 478 21.22 -4.43 25.66
CA LEU A 478 22.10 -4.57 26.80
C LEU A 478 21.33 -4.35 28.09
N ARG A 479 21.71 -5.07 29.15
CA ARG A 479 21.28 -4.85 30.52
C ARG A 479 22.48 -4.58 31.40
N VAL A 480 22.43 -3.52 32.20
CA VAL A 480 23.47 -3.21 33.18
C VAL A 480 23.41 -4.21 34.33
N ARG A 481 24.53 -4.87 34.62
CA ARG A 481 24.70 -5.82 35.72
C ARG A 481 25.05 -5.10 37.03
N ASP A 482 24.81 -5.79 38.13
CA ASP A 482 25.15 -5.36 39.49
C ASP A 482 26.65 -5.07 39.67
#